data_AF-A0A5A7PXK7-F1
#
_entry.id   AF-A0A5A7PXK7-F1
#
_cell.length_a   1.000
_cell.length_b   1.000
_cell.length_c   1.000
_cell.angle_alpha   90.00
_cell.angle_beta   90.00
_cell.angle_gamma   90.00
#
_symmetry.space_group_name_H-M   'P 1'
#
loop_
_entity.id
_entity.type
_entity.pdbx_description
1 polymer ?
#
loop_
_entity_poly.entity_id
_entity_poly.type
_entity_poly.pdbx_seq_one_letter_code
_entity_poly.pdbx_strand_id
1 'polypeptide(L)'
;MKIAVEGCMHGDLDNVYATLLHLQEVEKIKIDLLICCGDFQAVRNENDLKSLNVPSKYRTMNSFWKYYSGEKSAPFPTIFIGGNHEASNYLWELYYGGWVAPQIFFLGFAGVVKFGNVRIGGLSGIYKANHYYSGHHEQLPYNDQHIRSIYHVREYDVQKLMEVQEPIDIFLSHDWPLGITDYGNSQDLVRRKPFFKQEVPFSNLCMH
;
A
#
# COMPACT_ATOMS: atom_id res chain seq x y z
N MET A 1 16.42 14.15 7.54
CA MET A 1 15.79 12.94 6.99
C MET A 1 14.93 13.36 5.82
N LYS A 2 15.08 12.73 4.65
CA LYS A 2 14.19 12.94 3.49
C LYS A 2 13.52 11.62 3.12
N ILE A 3 12.19 11.63 3.11
CA ILE A 3 11.37 10.46 2.84
C ILE A 3 10.68 10.70 1.49
N ALA A 4 10.90 9.80 0.54
CA ALA A 4 10.15 9.76 -0.71
C ALA A 4 8.84 8.98 -0.48
N VAL A 5 7.75 9.42 -1.11
CA VAL A 5 6.45 8.78 -1.01
C VAL A 5 5.96 8.46 -2.42
N GLU A 6 5.66 7.19 -2.66
CA GLU A 6 5.08 6.66 -3.89
C GLU A 6 3.65 6.19 -3.58
N GLY A 7 2.72 6.44 -4.50
CA GLY A 7 1.33 6.03 -4.36
C GLY A 7 1.16 4.53 -4.60
N CYS A 8 0.78 4.20 -5.84
CA CYS A 8 0.66 2.81 -6.30
C CYS A 8 1.87 2.46 -7.17
N MET A 9 2.64 1.45 -6.77
CA MET A 9 3.86 1.10 -7.49
C MET A 9 3.62 0.13 -8.67
N HIS A 10 2.56 -0.67 -8.62
CA HIS A 10 2.20 -1.69 -9.62
C HIS A 10 3.40 -2.54 -10.09
N GLY A 11 4.27 -2.92 -9.16
CA GLY A 11 5.43 -3.78 -9.41
C GLY A 11 6.57 -3.15 -10.21
N ASP A 12 6.51 -1.85 -10.54
CA ASP A 12 7.49 -1.13 -11.35
C ASP A 12 8.62 -0.48 -10.53
N LEU A 13 9.20 -1.27 -9.61
CA LEU A 13 10.30 -0.86 -8.73
C LEU A 13 11.50 -0.34 -9.52
N ASP A 14 11.83 -0.97 -10.65
CA ASP A 14 12.96 -0.58 -11.50
C ASP A 14 12.88 0.90 -11.91
N ASN A 15 11.72 1.35 -12.42
CA ASN A 15 11.54 2.73 -12.86
C ASN A 15 11.41 3.71 -11.69
N VAL A 16 10.71 3.34 -10.61
CA VAL A 16 10.60 4.20 -9.42
C VAL A 16 11.98 4.44 -8.81
N TYR A 17 12.76 3.39 -8.58
CA TYR A 17 14.10 3.54 -8.03
C TYR A 17 15.03 4.32 -8.96
N ALA A 18 14.99 4.10 -10.27
CA ALA A 18 15.77 4.86 -11.24
C ALA A 18 15.41 6.36 -11.20
N THR A 19 14.11 6.68 -11.11
CA THR A 19 13.60 8.06 -11.02
C THR A 19 14.08 8.74 -9.75
N LEU A 20 14.00 8.05 -8.61
CA LEU A 20 14.44 8.60 -7.32
C LEU A 20 15.96 8.78 -7.25
N LEU A 21 16.74 7.86 -7.83
CA LEU A 21 18.19 8.02 -7.96
C LEU A 21 18.55 9.24 -8.81
N HIS A 22 17.88 9.42 -9.95
CA HIS A 22 18.07 10.60 -10.79
C HIS A 22 17.70 11.89 -10.05
N LEU A 23 16.60 11.89 -9.28
CA LEU A 23 16.20 13.03 -8.46
C LEU A 23 17.26 13.39 -7.42
N GLN A 24 17.88 12.40 -6.77
CA GLN A 24 18.99 12.65 -5.83
C GLN A 24 20.16 13.37 -6.51
N GLU A 25 20.53 12.96 -7.72
CA GLU A 25 21.64 13.54 -8.47
C GLU A 25 21.33 15.00 -8.87
N VAL A 26 20.14 15.24 -9.42
CA VAL A 26 19.74 16.57 -9.92
C VAL A 26 19.57 17.56 -8.77
N GLU A 27 18.82 17.17 -7.73
CA GLU A 27 18.50 18.07 -6.61
C GLU A 27 19.60 18.09 -5.54
N LYS A 28 20.65 17.26 -5.69
CA LYS A 28 21.74 17.06 -4.71
C LYS A 28 21.20 16.74 -3.33
N ILE A 29 20.22 15.84 -3.29
CA ILE A 29 19.57 15.38 -2.06
C ILE A 29 19.91 13.92 -1.79
N LYS A 30 19.78 13.50 -0.54
CA LYS A 30 19.83 12.09 -0.16
C LYS A 30 18.46 11.69 0.36
N ILE A 31 17.90 10.63 -0.21
CA ILE A 31 16.68 9.96 0.24
C ILE A 31 17.10 8.92 1.27
N ASP A 32 16.48 8.97 2.44
CA ASP A 32 16.76 8.06 3.55
C ASP A 32 15.78 6.88 3.59
N LEU A 33 14.57 7.06 3.06
CA LEU A 33 13.48 6.09 3.07
C LEU A 33 12.55 6.31 1.87
N LEU A 34 12.09 5.23 1.24
CA LEU A 34 10.93 5.22 0.36
C LEU A 34 9.73 4.62 1.09
N ILE A 35 8.57 5.28 1.02
CA ILE A 35 7.29 4.75 1.46
C ILE A 35 6.40 4.50 0.25
N CYS A 36 5.78 3.33 0.17
CA CYS A 36 4.77 3.01 -0.85
C CYS A 36 3.40 2.76 -0.19
N CYS A 37 2.37 3.45 -0.69
CA CYS A 37 1.02 3.43 -0.15
C CYS A 37 0.16 2.25 -0.64
N GLY A 38 0.73 1.30 -1.39
CA GLY A 38 0.07 0.06 -1.76
C GLY A 38 0.23 -0.29 -3.23
N ASP A 39 -0.48 -1.34 -3.62
CA ASP A 39 -0.31 -1.99 -4.93
C ASP A 39 1.17 -2.20 -5.27
N PHE A 40 1.94 -2.68 -4.29
CA PHE A 40 3.39 -2.85 -4.40
C PHE A 40 3.74 -4.00 -5.35
N GLN A 41 2.91 -5.06 -5.38
CA GLN A 41 3.08 -6.26 -6.19
C GLN A 41 4.38 -7.00 -5.91
N ALA A 42 4.53 -7.50 -4.68
CA ALA A 42 5.65 -8.35 -4.25
C ALA A 42 5.64 -9.77 -4.88
N VAL A 43 5.60 -9.87 -6.21
CA VAL A 43 5.52 -11.15 -6.96
C VAL A 43 6.90 -11.80 -7.04
N ARG A 44 7.10 -12.94 -6.36
CA ARG A 44 8.40 -13.65 -6.33
C ARG A 44 8.59 -14.54 -7.55
N ASN A 45 7.51 -15.16 -8.03
CA ASN A 45 7.49 -16.11 -9.14
C ASN A 45 6.10 -16.17 -9.80
N GLU A 46 5.99 -16.90 -10.92
CA GLU A 46 4.74 -17.01 -11.69
C GLU A 46 3.55 -17.59 -10.90
N ASN A 47 3.79 -18.37 -9.85
CA ASN A 47 2.68 -18.90 -9.03
C ASN A 47 2.03 -17.80 -8.18
N ASP A 48 2.81 -16.81 -7.73
CA ASP A 48 2.26 -15.66 -6.98
C ASP A 48 1.28 -14.86 -7.85
N LEU A 49 1.45 -14.85 -9.19
CA LEU A 49 0.51 -14.19 -10.12
C LEU A 49 -0.92 -14.74 -10.02
N LYS A 50 -1.10 -15.97 -9.55
CA LYS A 50 -2.43 -16.57 -9.34
C LYS A 50 -3.18 -15.92 -8.18
N SER A 51 -2.45 -15.26 -7.28
CA SER A 51 -2.98 -14.58 -6.10
C SER A 51 -3.19 -13.08 -6.31
N LEU A 52 -2.89 -12.55 -7.50
CA LEU A 52 -3.21 -11.18 -7.87
C LEU A 52 -4.66 -11.06 -8.35
N ASN A 53 -5.42 -10.16 -7.73
CA ASN A 53 -6.76 -9.79 -8.19
C ASN A 53 -6.69 -8.83 -9.40
N VAL A 54 -6.07 -9.28 -10.48
CA VAL A 54 -5.93 -8.58 -11.75
C VAL A 54 -6.41 -9.52 -12.87
N PRO A 55 -7.09 -9.04 -13.92
CA PRO A 55 -7.46 -9.89 -15.06
C PRO A 55 -6.22 -10.60 -15.64
N SER A 56 -6.35 -11.88 -16.00
CA SER A 56 -5.22 -12.74 -16.39
C SER A 56 -4.30 -12.13 -17.46
N LYS A 57 -4.87 -11.46 -18.46
CA LYS A 57 -4.12 -10.78 -19.54
C LYS A 57 -3.24 -9.61 -19.10
N TYR A 58 -3.45 -9.07 -17.89
CA TYR A 58 -2.68 -7.95 -17.33
C TYR A 58 -1.74 -8.40 -16.21
N ARG A 59 -1.64 -9.70 -15.91
CA ARG A 59 -0.74 -10.23 -14.89
C ARG A 59 0.67 -10.33 -15.46
N THR A 60 1.60 -9.61 -14.84
CA THR A 60 3.01 -9.57 -15.23
C THR A 60 3.89 -9.68 -13.98
N MET A 61 5.04 -10.33 -14.13
CA MET A 61 6.04 -10.47 -13.05
C MET A 61 6.64 -9.12 -12.62
N ASN A 62 6.63 -8.14 -13.52
CA ASN A 62 7.27 -6.83 -13.38
C ASN A 62 8.72 -6.96 -12.84
N SER A 63 9.05 -6.25 -11.76
CA SER A 63 10.46 -6.12 -11.33
C SER A 63 10.78 -6.66 -9.93
N PHE A 64 9.79 -6.87 -9.05
CA PHE A 64 10.05 -7.28 -7.66
C PHE A 64 10.88 -8.56 -7.53
N TRP A 65 10.62 -9.57 -8.36
CA TRP A 65 11.33 -10.85 -8.32
C TRP A 65 12.85 -10.73 -8.43
N LYS A 66 13.37 -9.68 -9.10
CA LYS A 66 14.82 -9.40 -9.20
C LYS A 66 15.41 -8.98 -7.86
N TYR A 67 14.65 -8.26 -7.05
CA TYR A 67 15.03 -7.83 -5.71
C TYR A 67 14.91 -8.99 -4.72
N TYR A 68 13.87 -9.82 -4.88
CA TYR A 68 13.70 -11.04 -4.09
C TYR A 68 14.82 -12.06 -4.34
N SER A 69 15.22 -12.26 -5.61
CA SER A 69 16.28 -13.21 -5.99
C SER A 69 17.69 -12.74 -5.67
N GLY A 70 17.87 -11.44 -5.39
CA GLY A 70 19.17 -10.81 -5.20
C GLY A 70 19.88 -10.40 -6.50
N GLU A 71 19.22 -10.54 -7.66
CA GLU A 71 19.73 -10.01 -8.94
C GLU A 71 19.90 -8.48 -8.88
N LYS A 72 19.02 -7.80 -8.14
CA LYS A 72 19.11 -6.37 -7.83
C LYS A 72 19.02 -6.14 -6.33
N SER A 73 19.58 -5.01 -5.90
CA SER A 73 19.45 -4.51 -4.53
C SER A 73 18.64 -3.21 -4.54
N ALA A 74 17.70 -3.06 -3.61
CA ALA A 74 16.99 -1.79 -3.45
C ALA A 74 17.99 -0.69 -3.04
N PRO A 75 17.96 0.50 -3.66
CA PRO A 75 18.92 1.57 -3.36
C PRO A 75 18.67 2.24 -2.01
N PHE A 76 17.45 2.14 -1.47
CA PHE A 76 17.04 2.74 -0.21
C PHE A 76 16.20 1.74 0.60
N PRO A 77 16.19 1.84 1.94
CA PRO A 77 15.14 1.24 2.75
C PRO A 77 13.78 1.63 2.19
N THR A 78 12.91 0.64 2.02
CA THR A 78 11.57 0.81 1.44
C THR A 78 10.55 0.17 2.36
N ILE A 79 9.59 0.95 2.85
CA ILE A 79 8.46 0.47 3.65
C ILE A 79 7.21 0.55 2.79
N PHE A 80 6.38 -0.48 2.81
CA PHE A 80 5.10 -0.44 2.10
C PHE A 80 3.98 -1.10 2.90
N ILE A 81 2.75 -0.67 2.60
CA ILE A 81 1.51 -1.35 2.97
C ILE A 81 0.94 -2.06 1.74
N GLY A 82 0.02 -3.01 1.91
CA GLY A 82 -0.65 -3.69 0.81
C GLY A 82 -1.81 -2.87 0.24
N GLY A 83 -2.02 -2.94 -1.07
CA GLY A 83 -3.24 -2.47 -1.74
C GLY A 83 -4.20 -3.61 -2.12
N ASN A 84 -4.91 -3.47 -3.23
CA ASN A 84 -5.84 -4.48 -3.75
C ASN A 84 -5.29 -5.30 -4.93
N HIS A 85 -4.13 -4.93 -5.48
CA HIS A 85 -3.42 -5.68 -6.51
C HIS A 85 -2.11 -6.21 -5.96
N GLU A 86 -2.18 -7.22 -5.09
CA GLU A 86 -1.00 -7.75 -4.41
C GLU A 86 -0.75 -9.24 -4.70
N ALA A 87 0.49 -9.69 -4.48
CA ALA A 87 0.78 -11.09 -4.26
C ALA A 87 0.27 -11.51 -2.87
N SER A 88 -1.06 -11.57 -2.71
CA SER A 88 -1.69 -11.68 -1.39
C SER A 88 -1.32 -12.95 -0.63
N ASN A 89 -0.96 -14.03 -1.33
CA ASN A 89 -0.46 -15.24 -0.69
C ASN A 89 0.86 -14.99 0.04
N TYR A 90 1.76 -14.22 -0.58
CA TYR A 90 3.04 -13.90 0.04
C TYR A 90 2.88 -12.89 1.18
N LEU A 91 2.09 -11.84 0.98
CA LEU A 91 1.83 -10.86 2.04
C LEU A 91 1.12 -11.49 3.24
N TRP A 92 0.29 -12.51 3.03
CA TRP A 92 -0.36 -13.26 4.10
C TRP A 92 0.63 -14.05 4.98
N GLU A 93 1.71 -14.60 4.40
CA GLU A 93 2.80 -15.22 5.17
C GLU A 93 3.44 -14.22 6.15
N LEU A 94 3.34 -12.92 5.86
CA LEU A 94 3.91 -11.80 6.61
C LEU A 94 2.81 -10.91 7.22
N TYR A 95 1.73 -11.53 7.71
CA TYR A 95 0.58 -10.82 8.25
C TYR A 95 0.93 -9.73 9.29
N TYR A 96 1.89 -10.00 10.18
CA TYR A 96 2.37 -9.06 11.21
C TYR A 96 3.52 -8.15 10.73
N GLY A 97 3.78 -8.12 9.42
CA GLY A 97 4.89 -7.40 8.80
C GLY A 97 6.18 -8.21 8.74
N GLY A 98 7.08 -7.81 7.85
CA GLY A 98 8.36 -8.48 7.67
C GLY A 98 9.11 -8.04 6.43
N TRP A 99 10.37 -8.47 6.34
CA TRP A 99 11.21 -8.23 5.18
C TRP A 99 10.77 -9.12 4.02
N VAL A 100 10.34 -8.51 2.92
CA VAL A 100 10.00 -9.23 1.69
C VAL A 100 11.22 -9.43 0.79
N ALA A 101 12.23 -8.58 0.94
CA ALA A 101 13.52 -8.65 0.28
C ALA A 101 14.52 -7.78 1.09
N PRO A 102 15.84 -7.88 0.85
CA PRO A 102 16.80 -6.98 1.48
C PRO A 102 16.43 -5.51 1.24
N GLN A 103 16.38 -4.74 2.34
CA GLN A 103 15.95 -3.33 2.37
C GLN A 103 14.48 -3.05 2.01
N ILE A 104 13.64 -4.06 1.80
CA ILE A 104 12.21 -3.88 1.50
C ILE A 104 11.37 -4.53 2.61
N PHE A 105 10.61 -3.71 3.34
CA PHE A 105 9.83 -4.11 4.51
C PHE A 105 8.33 -3.90 4.26
N PHE A 106 7.57 -4.99 4.35
CA PHE A 106 6.12 -4.93 4.40
C PHE A 106 5.69 -4.61 5.83
N LEU A 107 4.87 -3.58 6.01
CA LEU A 107 4.41 -3.14 7.33
C LEU A 107 3.48 -4.16 8.02
N GLY A 108 2.90 -5.08 7.25
CA GLY A 108 1.87 -5.99 7.71
C GLY A 108 0.47 -5.49 7.39
N PHE A 109 -0.54 -6.25 7.79
CA PHE A 109 -1.94 -5.88 7.57
C PHE A 109 -2.35 -4.66 8.39
N ALA A 110 -1.84 -4.58 9.62
CA ALA A 110 -1.89 -3.39 10.46
C ALA A 110 -0.67 -3.40 11.39
N GLY A 111 0.05 -2.29 11.45
CA GLY A 111 1.26 -2.22 12.27
C GLY A 111 1.84 -0.82 12.39
N VAL A 112 2.77 -0.67 13.34
CA VAL A 112 3.56 0.54 13.54
C VAL A 112 5.03 0.16 13.67
N VAL A 113 5.88 0.83 12.90
CA VAL A 113 7.34 0.69 12.98
C VAL A 113 7.99 2.04 13.24
N LYS A 114 9.24 2.02 13.70
CA LYS A 114 10.03 3.23 13.90
C LYS A 114 11.21 3.22 12.95
N PHE A 115 11.33 4.26 12.12
CA PHE A 115 12.47 4.51 11.25
C PHE A 115 13.21 5.76 11.74
N GLY A 116 14.41 5.57 12.30
CA GLY A 116 15.12 6.64 13.00
C GLY A 116 14.29 7.18 14.17
N ASN A 117 13.88 8.45 14.08
CA ASN A 117 13.03 9.11 15.08
C ASN A 117 11.56 9.24 14.67
N VAL A 118 11.16 8.69 13.51
CA VAL A 118 9.79 8.79 12.98
C VAL A 118 9.04 7.47 13.19
N ARG A 119 7.84 7.55 13.76
CA ARG A 119 6.88 6.45 13.92
C ARG A 119 5.93 6.41 12.73
N ILE A 120 5.94 5.29 12.01
CA ILE A 120 5.16 5.07 10.80
C ILE A 120 4.14 3.97 11.09
N GLY A 121 2.87 4.35 11.13
CA GLY A 121 1.74 3.43 11.22
C GLY A 121 1.11 3.18 9.86
N GLY A 122 0.40 2.07 9.72
CA GLY A 122 -0.34 1.85 8.50
C GLY A 122 -1.31 0.68 8.55
N LEU A 123 -2.28 0.76 7.66
CA LEU A 123 -3.37 -0.18 7.47
C LEU A 123 -3.40 -0.59 6.00
N SER A 124 -3.12 -1.86 5.75
CA SER A 124 -3.12 -2.42 4.39
C SER A 124 -4.54 -2.75 3.93
N GLY A 125 -4.75 -2.65 2.62
CA GLY A 125 -5.96 -3.09 1.96
C GLY A 125 -6.98 -1.98 1.70
N ILE A 126 -8.15 -2.41 1.22
CA ILE A 126 -9.28 -1.52 0.90
C ILE A 126 -10.51 -1.84 1.73
N TYR A 127 -11.40 -0.87 1.92
CA TYR A 127 -12.60 -1.08 2.71
C TYR A 127 -13.69 -1.79 1.90
N LYS A 128 -14.29 -2.85 2.48
CA LYS A 128 -15.59 -3.39 2.06
C LYS A 128 -16.45 -3.80 3.24
N ALA A 129 -17.63 -3.18 3.31
CA ALA A 129 -18.58 -3.34 4.40
C ALA A 129 -18.95 -4.81 4.71
N ASN A 130 -19.08 -5.64 3.68
CA ASN A 130 -19.48 -7.04 3.83
C ASN A 130 -18.41 -7.93 4.47
N HIS A 131 -17.14 -7.53 4.47
CA HIS A 131 -16.05 -8.29 5.11
C HIS A 131 -15.52 -7.63 6.38
N TYR A 132 -15.84 -6.36 6.65
CA TYR A 132 -15.24 -5.60 7.74
C TYR A 132 -15.36 -6.28 9.11
N TYR A 133 -16.54 -6.82 9.42
CA TYR A 133 -16.80 -7.52 10.69
C TYR A 133 -16.52 -9.04 10.65
N SER A 134 -15.96 -9.55 9.56
CA SER A 134 -15.60 -10.97 9.42
C SER A 134 -14.15 -11.25 9.79
N GLY A 135 -13.83 -12.50 10.12
CA GLY A 135 -12.45 -12.96 10.20
C GLY A 135 -11.78 -13.07 8.83
N HIS A 136 -10.50 -13.43 8.83
CA HIS A 136 -9.87 -14.00 7.64
C HIS A 136 -10.13 -15.52 7.61
N HIS A 137 -10.78 -15.97 6.54
CA HIS A 137 -11.15 -17.38 6.31
C HIS A 137 -10.68 -17.87 4.94
N GLU A 138 -9.91 -17.03 4.24
CA GLU A 138 -9.35 -17.32 2.93
C GLU A 138 -8.36 -18.48 2.99
N GLN A 139 -8.51 -19.43 2.07
CA GLN A 139 -7.64 -20.61 1.99
C GLN A 139 -6.97 -20.68 0.62
N LEU A 140 -5.70 -21.09 0.63
CA LEU A 140 -4.95 -21.39 -0.58
C LEU A 140 -5.37 -22.77 -1.14
N PRO A 141 -5.42 -22.93 -2.48
CA PRO A 141 -5.32 -21.88 -3.48
C PRO A 141 -6.54 -20.95 -3.45
N TYR A 142 -6.31 -19.64 -3.60
CA TYR A 142 -7.41 -18.68 -3.57
C TYR A 142 -8.34 -18.88 -4.77
N ASN A 143 -9.63 -18.97 -4.48
CA ASN A 143 -10.67 -18.81 -5.49
C ASN A 143 -10.97 -17.31 -5.70
N ASP A 144 -11.88 -17.01 -6.62
CA ASP A 144 -12.28 -15.64 -6.96
C ASP A 144 -12.89 -14.84 -5.78
N GLN A 145 -13.42 -15.51 -4.76
CA GLN A 145 -13.92 -14.84 -3.56
C GLN A 145 -12.76 -14.55 -2.60
N HIS A 146 -11.93 -15.55 -2.31
CA HIS A 146 -10.78 -15.43 -1.42
C HIS A 146 -9.80 -14.37 -1.91
N ILE A 147 -9.50 -14.34 -3.21
CA ILE A 147 -8.54 -13.39 -3.79
C ILE A 147 -9.00 -11.93 -3.62
N ARG A 148 -10.31 -11.69 -3.50
CA ARG A 148 -10.87 -10.37 -3.26
C ARG A 148 -10.95 -10.05 -1.77
N SER A 149 -11.40 -11.01 -0.98
CA SER A 149 -11.63 -10.80 0.44
C SER A 149 -10.33 -10.66 1.25
N ILE A 150 -9.23 -11.29 0.79
CA ILE A 150 -7.95 -11.32 1.50
C ILE A 150 -7.39 -9.93 1.78
N TYR A 151 -7.51 -8.99 0.86
CA TYR A 151 -6.97 -7.63 1.03
C TYR A 151 -8.02 -6.64 1.56
N HIS A 152 -9.23 -7.08 1.94
CA HIS A 152 -10.19 -6.16 2.54
C HIS A 152 -9.85 -5.92 4.02
N VAL A 153 -9.91 -4.65 4.44
CA VAL A 153 -9.70 -4.26 5.83
C VAL A 153 -10.68 -4.97 6.76
N ARG A 154 -10.19 -5.44 7.92
CA ARG A 154 -11.01 -6.00 9.00
C ARG A 154 -11.05 -5.08 10.21
N GLU A 155 -12.14 -5.15 10.97
CA GLU A 155 -12.34 -4.34 12.17
C GLU A 155 -11.21 -4.52 13.17
N TYR A 156 -10.79 -5.76 13.42
CA TYR A 156 -9.74 -6.03 14.40
C TYR A 156 -8.36 -5.51 13.98
N ASP A 157 -8.11 -5.27 12.69
CA ASP A 157 -6.90 -4.57 12.22
C ASP A 157 -6.94 -3.08 12.56
N VAL A 158 -8.11 -2.47 12.43
CA VAL A 158 -8.36 -1.08 12.87
C VAL A 158 -8.23 -0.97 14.39
N GLN A 159 -8.84 -1.89 15.15
CA GLN A 159 -8.79 -1.86 16.62
C GLN A 159 -7.36 -1.95 17.14
N LYS A 160 -6.49 -2.80 16.57
CA LYS A 160 -5.05 -2.84 16.94
C LYS A 160 -4.37 -1.48 16.84
N LEU A 161 -4.70 -0.71 15.81
CA LEU A 161 -4.12 0.62 15.58
C LEU A 161 -4.74 1.69 16.50
N MET A 162 -6.03 1.55 16.82
CA MET A 162 -6.72 2.44 17.77
C MET A 162 -6.18 2.32 19.21
N GLU A 163 -5.64 1.15 19.58
CA GLU A 163 -5.02 0.91 20.89
C GLU A 163 -3.58 1.47 20.99
N VAL A 164 -3.03 2.05 19.92
CA VAL A 164 -1.69 2.65 19.95
C VAL A 164 -1.71 3.95 20.76
N GLN A 165 -1.07 3.93 21.92
CA GLN A 165 -1.05 5.07 22.85
C GLN A 165 -0.02 6.15 22.49
N GLU A 166 1.10 5.75 21.90
CA GLU A 166 2.16 6.68 21.50
C GLU A 166 1.82 7.34 20.14
N PRO A 167 2.07 8.65 19.97
CA PRO A 167 1.80 9.35 18.71
C PRO A 167 2.40 8.67 17.49
N ILE A 168 1.68 8.71 16.37
CA ILE A 168 2.15 8.26 15.06
C ILE A 168 2.45 9.52 14.23
N ASP A 169 3.66 9.60 13.67
CA ASP A 169 4.09 10.76 12.89
C ASP A 169 3.59 10.70 11.45
N ILE A 170 3.57 9.49 10.87
CA ILE A 170 3.10 9.22 9.50
C ILE A 170 2.15 8.02 9.55
N PHE A 171 0.95 8.18 8.99
CA PHE A 171 0.00 7.09 8.86
C PHE A 171 -0.28 6.77 7.39
N LEU A 172 -0.30 5.49 7.03
CA LEU A 172 -0.48 5.01 5.67
C LEU A 172 -1.80 4.25 5.53
N SER A 173 -2.57 4.56 4.49
CA SER A 173 -3.69 3.76 4.00
C SER A 173 -3.64 3.72 2.48
N HIS A 174 -4.15 2.63 1.89
CA HIS A 174 -4.25 2.53 0.43
C HIS A 174 -5.46 3.30 -0.09
N ASP A 175 -6.64 3.00 0.46
CA ASP A 175 -7.83 3.82 0.25
C ASP A 175 -7.68 5.18 0.93
N TRP A 176 -8.29 6.19 0.33
CA TRP A 176 -8.35 7.52 0.92
C TRP A 176 -9.25 7.53 2.15
N PRO A 177 -8.85 8.22 3.24
CA PRO A 177 -9.75 8.47 4.35
C PRO A 177 -11.01 9.18 3.89
N LEU A 178 -12.17 8.72 4.38
CA LEU A 178 -13.45 9.33 4.05
C LEU A 178 -13.45 10.83 4.42
N GLY A 179 -13.88 11.68 3.48
CA GLY A 179 -13.94 13.12 3.67
C GLY A 179 -12.61 13.86 3.51
N ILE A 180 -11.49 13.20 3.20
CA ILE A 180 -10.21 13.89 2.99
C ILE A 180 -10.27 14.94 1.87
N THR A 181 -11.17 14.74 0.90
CA THR A 181 -11.39 15.65 -0.22
C THR A 181 -12.01 16.98 0.19
N ASP A 182 -12.67 17.05 1.35
CA ASP A 182 -13.20 18.31 1.92
C ASP A 182 -12.06 19.26 2.35
N TYR A 183 -10.85 18.74 2.55
CA TYR A 183 -9.67 19.50 2.95
C TYR A 183 -8.76 19.89 1.76
N GLY A 184 -9.23 19.68 0.52
CA GLY A 184 -8.52 20.02 -0.70
C GLY A 184 -9.40 20.75 -1.72
N ASN A 185 -8.92 20.89 -2.95
CA ASN A 185 -9.71 21.46 -4.03
C ASN A 185 -10.59 20.38 -4.68
N SER A 186 -11.68 20.00 -4.02
CA SER A 186 -12.59 18.95 -4.49
C SER A 186 -13.27 19.31 -5.82
N GLN A 187 -13.46 20.60 -6.11
CA GLN A 187 -13.99 21.06 -7.40
C GLN A 187 -13.02 20.75 -8.55
N ASP A 188 -11.73 21.04 -8.40
CA ASP A 188 -10.73 20.69 -9.41
C ASP A 188 -10.55 19.17 -9.54
N LEU A 189 -10.59 18.43 -8.43
CA LEU A 189 -10.54 16.97 -8.44
C LEU A 189 -11.68 16.38 -9.29
N VAL A 190 -12.93 16.75 -9.00
CA VAL A 190 -14.10 16.25 -9.74
C VAL A 190 -14.06 16.71 -11.20
N ARG A 191 -13.55 17.90 -11.49
CA ARG A 191 -13.35 18.38 -12.87
C ARG A 191 -12.39 17.49 -13.65
N ARG A 192 -11.26 17.11 -13.05
CA ARG A 192 -10.24 16.26 -13.70
C ARG A 192 -10.65 14.79 -13.74
N LYS A 193 -11.38 14.33 -12.72
CA LYS A 193 -11.77 12.94 -12.51
C LYS A 193 -13.26 12.87 -12.14
N PRO A 194 -14.17 12.96 -13.14
CA PRO A 194 -15.61 13.09 -12.90
C PRO A 194 -16.27 11.91 -12.15
N PHE A 195 -15.67 10.73 -12.18
CA PHE A 195 -16.17 9.54 -11.49
C PHE A 195 -16.15 9.69 -9.96
N PHE A 196 -15.26 10.52 -9.41
CA PHE A 196 -15.25 10.82 -7.97
C PHE A 196 -16.45 11.64 -7.49
N LYS A 197 -17.30 12.16 -8.40
CA LYS A 197 -18.48 12.95 -8.02
C LYS A 197 -19.44 12.20 -7.07
N GLN A 198 -19.45 10.87 -7.12
CA GLN A 198 -20.29 10.03 -6.25
C GLN A 198 -19.64 9.76 -4.88
N GLU A 199 -18.31 9.86 -4.80
CA GLU A 199 -17.51 9.54 -3.62
C GLU A 199 -17.07 10.78 -2.84
N VAL A 200 -17.00 11.93 -3.49
CA VAL A 200 -16.84 13.24 -2.85
C VAL A 200 -18.22 13.66 -2.35
N PRO A 201 -18.49 13.61 -1.03
CA PRO A 201 -19.68 14.25 -0.52
C PRO A 201 -19.59 15.72 -0.91
N PHE A 202 -20.53 16.23 -1.70
CA PHE A 202 -20.76 17.67 -1.73
C PHE A 202 -21.30 18.01 -0.35
N SER A 203 -20.40 18.30 0.59
CA SER A 203 -20.77 19.00 1.79
C SER A 203 -21.45 20.29 1.33
N ASN A 204 -22.77 20.34 1.50
CA ASN A 204 -23.54 21.56 1.35
C ASN A 204 -22.91 22.59 2.30
N LEU A 205 -22.12 23.48 1.75
CA LEU A 205 -22.03 24.84 2.26
C LEU A 205 -23.48 25.34 2.43
N CYS A 206 -23.79 25.74 3.67
CA CYS A 206 -25.08 26.25 4.16
C CYS A 206 -26.12 25.21 4.60
N MET A 207 -26.20 24.98 5.92
CA MET A 207 -27.30 25.53 6.72
C MET A 207 -26.77 25.96 8.09
N HIS A 208 -27.34 27.06 8.60
CA HIS A 208 -27.00 27.79 9.82
C HIS A 208 -26.95 26.96 11.09
#